data_AF-A0A7K1SKQ0-F1
#
_entry.id   AF-A0A7K1SKQ0-F1
#
_cell.length_a   1.000
_cell.length_b   1.000
_cell.length_c   1.000
_cell.angle_alpha   90.00
_cell.angle_beta   90.00
_cell.angle_gamma   90.00
#
_symmetry.space_group_name_H-M   'P 1'
#
loop_
_entity.id
_entity.type
_entity.pdbx_description
1 polymer ?
#
loop_
_entity_poly.entity_id
_entity_poly.type
_entity_poly.pdbx_seq_one_letter_code
_entity_poly.pdbx_strand_id
1 'polypeptide(L)'
;MKQKISPIPSFEVVPDLLEWVRQIIDLKGNGFFTAYQYNLILYQKKGEAYEAIEKVFEQFYGKRRFSDREVFFVKLSQWKKRQNKF
;
A
#
# COMPACT_ATOMS: atom_id res chain seq x y z
N MET A 1 2.38 -32.04 -16.41
CA MET A 1 1.09 -31.43 -16.03
C MET A 1 1.25 -29.92 -16.00
N LYS A 2 0.52 -29.18 -16.85
CA LYS A 2 0.55 -27.71 -16.84
C LYS A 2 -0.39 -27.22 -15.74
N GLN A 3 0.13 -26.61 -14.68
CA GLN A 3 -0.69 -25.96 -13.66
C GLN A 3 -1.43 -24.79 -14.33
N LYS A 4 -2.76 -24.89 -14.41
CA LYS A 4 -3.62 -23.78 -14.82
C LYS A 4 -3.57 -22.75 -13.70
N ILE A 5 -2.97 -21.60 -13.97
CA ILE A 5 -2.99 -20.45 -13.07
C ILE A 5 -4.44 -19.95 -13.10
N SER A 6 -5.20 -20.23 -12.05
CA SER A 6 -6.55 -19.71 -11.89
C SER A 6 -6.53 -18.19 -11.94
N PRO A 7 -7.53 -17.54 -12.55
CA PRO A 7 -7.65 -16.09 -12.53
C PRO A 7 -7.69 -15.62 -11.07
N ILE A 8 -6.92 -14.56 -10.78
CA ILE A 8 -6.88 -13.91 -9.46
C ILE A 8 -8.33 -13.57 -9.09
N PRO A 9 -8.84 -14.00 -7.93
CA PRO A 9 -10.20 -13.67 -7.52
C PRO A 9 -10.36 -12.16 -7.46
N SER A 10 -11.47 -11.65 -7.97
CA SER A 10 -11.91 -10.27 -7.76
C SER A 10 -12.02 -10.05 -6.26
N PHE A 11 -11.01 -9.43 -5.65
CA PHE A 11 -11.00 -9.17 -4.21
C PHE A 11 -12.11 -8.16 -3.90
N GLU A 12 -13.27 -8.64 -3.46
CA GLU A 12 -14.07 -7.88 -2.51
C GLU A 12 -13.13 -7.53 -1.37
N VAL A 13 -12.83 -6.24 -1.24
CA VAL A 13 -11.92 -5.78 -0.20
C VAL A 13 -12.60 -6.08 1.12
N VAL A 14 -12.16 -7.16 1.77
CA VAL A 14 -12.71 -7.60 3.06
C VAL A 14 -12.63 -6.42 4.02
N PRO A 15 -13.71 -6.05 4.72
CA PRO A 15 -13.70 -4.94 5.68
C PRO A 15 -12.52 -5.01 6.67
N ASP A 16 -12.11 -6.22 7.05
CA ASP A 16 -10.95 -6.48 7.91
C ASP A 16 -9.62 -6.05 7.29
N LEU A 17 -9.45 -6.17 5.97
CA LEU A 17 -8.23 -5.74 5.28
C LEU A 17 -8.14 -4.21 5.22
N LEU A 18 -9.26 -3.52 5.00
CA LEU A 18 -9.31 -2.05 5.02
C LEU A 18 -8.96 -1.51 6.40
N GLU A 19 -9.57 -2.07 7.44
CA GLU A 19 -9.33 -1.66 8.82
C GLU A 19 -7.89 -1.98 9.25
N TRP A 20 -7.35 -3.11 8.83
CA TRP A 20 -5.95 -3.45 9.09
C TRP A 20 -4.97 -2.50 8.38
N VAL A 21 -5.21 -2.16 7.11
CA VAL A 21 -4.39 -1.17 6.39
C VAL A 21 -4.50 0.21 7.06
N ARG A 22 -5.69 0.61 7.50
CA ARG A 22 -5.90 1.85 8.27
C ARG A 22 -5.09 1.85 9.57
N GLN A 23 -5.16 0.78 10.37
CA GLN A 23 -4.39 0.67 11.61
C GLN A 23 -2.89 0.80 11.37
N ILE A 24 -2.37 0.23 10.29
CA ILE A 24 -0.96 0.38 9.91
C ILE A 24 -0.65 1.83 9.52
N ILE A 25 -1.51 2.47 8.73
CA ILE A 25 -1.36 3.88 8.34
C ILE A 25 -1.28 4.79 9.57
N ASP A 26 -2.07 4.48 10.60
CA ASP A 26 -2.17 5.24 11.85
C ASP A 26 -0.93 5.07 12.77
N LEU A 27 -0.08 4.07 12.52
CA LEU A 27 1.20 3.93 13.20
C LEU A 27 2.07 5.16 12.92
N LYS A 28 2.50 5.84 13.99
CA LYS A 28 3.26 7.10 13.91
C LYS A 28 4.47 6.98 12.97
N GLY A 29 4.73 8.07 12.23
CA GLY A 29 5.93 8.25 11.41
C GLY A 29 5.80 7.68 10.00
N ASN A 30 5.84 6.35 9.86
CA ASN A 30 6.05 5.68 8.57
C ASN A 30 4.96 4.66 8.18
N GLY A 31 3.85 4.61 8.92
CA GLY A 31 2.77 3.64 8.71
C GLY A 31 2.32 3.49 7.25
N PHE A 32 2.22 4.62 6.53
CA PHE A 32 1.85 4.61 5.11
C PHE A 32 2.84 3.87 4.20
N PHE A 33 4.15 3.98 4.46
CA PHE A 33 5.16 3.25 3.67
C PHE A 33 5.15 1.76 3.98
N THR A 34 4.87 1.39 5.23
CA THR A 34 4.69 -0.01 5.65
C THR A 34 3.44 -0.61 5.01
N ALA A 35 2.31 0.10 5.05
CA ALA A 35 1.07 -0.30 4.39
C ALA A 35 1.29 -0.51 2.88
N TYR A 36 2.06 0.36 2.23
CA TYR A 36 2.45 0.18 0.84
C TYR A 36 3.19 -1.14 0.59
N GLN A 37 4.16 -1.50 1.45
CA GLN A 37 4.94 -2.72 1.25
C GLN A 37 4.07 -3.98 1.36
N TYR A 38 3.12 -4.01 2.29
CA TYR A 38 2.16 -5.12 2.38
C TYR A 38 1.26 -5.19 1.14
N ASN A 39 0.72 -4.05 0.70
CA ASN A 39 -0.08 -4.01 -0.53
C ASN A 39 0.74 -4.42 -1.75
N LEU A 40 2.03 -4.08 -1.81
CA LEU A 40 2.90 -4.51 -2.91
C LEU A 40 3.06 -6.04 -2.98
N ILE A 41 3.07 -6.73 -1.84
CA ILE A 41 3.10 -8.20 -1.80
C ILE A 41 1.80 -8.79 -2.37
N LEU A 42 0.66 -8.18 -2.05
CA LEU A 42 -0.67 -8.62 -2.50
C LEU A 42 -0.89 -8.37 -3.99
N TYR A 43 -0.70 -7.12 -4.44
CA TYR A 43 -0.99 -6.71 -5.81
C TYR A 43 0.12 -7.06 -6.79
N GLN A 44 1.35 -7.29 -6.31
CA GLN A 44 2.56 -7.53 -7.12
C GLN A 44 2.88 -6.45 -8.18
N LYS A 45 2.15 -5.33 -8.15
CA LYS A 45 2.28 -4.19 -9.05
C LYS A 45 2.35 -2.91 -8.24
N LYS A 46 3.43 -2.15 -8.45
CA LYS A 46 3.71 -0.91 -7.69
C LYS A 46 2.61 0.13 -7.81
N GLY A 47 2.06 0.31 -9.00
CA GLY A 47 0.98 1.27 -9.25
C GLY A 47 -0.30 0.90 -8.52
N GLU A 48 -0.74 -0.35 -8.64
CA GLU A 48 -1.98 -0.82 -7.99
C GLU A 48 -1.86 -0.80 -6.47
N ALA A 49 -0.70 -1.20 -5.92
CA ALA A 49 -0.44 -1.11 -4.48
C ALA A 49 -0.47 0.33 -3.95
N TYR A 50 0.03 1.30 -4.72
CA TYR A 50 -0.03 2.72 -4.37
C TYR A 50 -1.47 3.26 -4.41
N GLU A 51 -2.22 2.97 -5.48
CA GLU A 51 -3.60 3.44 -5.58
C GLU A 51 -4.49 2.79 -4.51
N ALA A 52 -4.25 1.54 -4.15
CA ALA A 52 -4.98 0.86 -3.09
C ALA A 52 -4.83 1.57 -1.74
N ILE A 53 -3.60 1.86 -1.30
CA ILE A 53 -3.38 2.54 0.00
C ILE A 53 -3.84 4.00 -0.01
N GLU A 54 -3.74 4.69 -1.15
CA GLU A 54 -4.23 6.06 -1.28
C GLU A 54 -5.76 6.09 -1.19
N LYS A 55 -6.46 5.12 -1.79
CA LYS A 55 -7.91 4.98 -1.64
C LYS A 55 -8.32 4.70 -0.19
N VAL A 56 -7.61 3.82 0.51
CA VAL A 56 -7.85 3.58 1.95
C VAL A 56 -7.66 4.89 2.73
N PHE A 57 -6.56 5.59 2.48
CA PHE A 57 -6.29 6.85 3.15
C PHE A 57 -7.35 7.91 2.85
N GLU A 58 -7.74 8.07 1.59
CA GLU A 58 -8.79 9.00 1.16
C GLU A 58 -10.14 8.67 1.78
N GLN A 59 -10.51 7.39 1.88
CA GLN A 59 -11.75 6.95 2.50
C GLN A 59 -11.84 7.33 3.99
N PHE A 60 -10.73 7.24 4.74
CA PHE A 60 -10.73 7.55 6.17
C PHE A 60 -10.41 9.01 6.50
N TYR A 61 -9.68 9.71 5.63
CA TYR A 61 -9.16 11.05 5.89
C TYR A 61 -9.73 12.13 4.96
N GLY A 62 -10.58 11.77 4.00
CA GLY A 62 -11.24 12.68 3.06
C GLY A 62 -10.29 13.36 2.08
N LYS A 63 -9.04 12.92 2.00
CA LYS A 63 -8.00 13.47 1.12
C LYS A 63 -6.95 12.42 0.81
N ARG A 64 -6.25 12.61 -0.31
CA ARG A 64 -5.04 11.86 -0.64
C ARG A 64 -3.87 12.25 0.27
N ARG A 65 -2.96 11.30 0.52
CA ARG A 65 -1.76 11.59 1.32
C ARG A 65 -0.69 12.26 0.47
N PHE A 66 -0.48 11.75 -0.73
CA PHE A 66 0.47 12.30 -1.69
C PHE A 66 -0.28 12.98 -2.86
N SER A 67 0.27 14.11 -3.33
CA SER A 67 -0.25 14.87 -4.48
C SER A 67 -0.20 14.04 -5.77
N ASP A 68 0.83 13.23 -5.89
CA ASP A 68 1.11 12.40 -7.05
C ASP A 68 2.00 11.21 -6.67
N ARG A 69 2.02 10.24 -7.58
CA ARG A 69 2.71 8.97 -7.43
C ARG A 69 4.24 9.12 -7.44
N GLU A 70 4.78 10.11 -8.13
CA GLU A 70 6.24 10.29 -8.24
C GLU A 70 6.81 10.80 -6.92
N VAL A 71 6.16 11.79 -6.31
CA VAL A 71 6.50 12.30 -4.98
C VAL A 71 6.47 11.17 -3.95
N PHE A 72 5.46 10.30 -4.00
CA PHE A 72 5.40 9.10 -3.16
C PHE A 72 6.65 8.23 -3.34
N PHE A 73 7.03 7.87 -4.57
CA PHE A 73 8.17 6.99 -4.81
C PHE A 73 9.51 7.59 -4.41
N VAL A 74 9.67 8.91 -4.54
CA VAL A 74 10.85 9.63 -4.03
C VAL A 74 10.93 9.49 -2.51
N LYS A 75 9.82 9.74 -1.79
CA LYS A 75 9.77 9.63 -0.32
C LYS A 75 9.95 8.18 0.15
N LEU A 76 9.38 7.21 -0.57
CA LEU A 76 9.58 5.78 -0.31
C LEU A 76 11.05 5.39 -0.42
N SER A 77 11.75 5.86 -1.45
CA SER A 77 13.18 5.61 -1.65
C SER A 77 14.02 6.19 -0.50
N GLN A 78 13.73 7.42 -0.08
CA GLN A 78 14.40 8.05 1.07
C GLN A 78 14.15 7.28 2.37
N TRP A 79 12.91 6.82 2.60
CA TRP A 79 12.57 6.01 3.75
C TRP A 79 13.33 4.68 3.77
N LYS A 80 13.36 3.95 2.65
CA LYS A 80 14.14 2.69 2.53
C LYS A 80 15.63 2.90 2.80
N LYS A 81 16.22 4.00 2.31
CA LYS A 81 17.63 4.35 2.60
C LYS A 81 17.89 4.56 4.09
N ARG A 82 16.91 5.05 4.85
CA ARG A 82 17.03 5.19 6.32
C ARG A 82 16.93 3.85 7.04
N GLN A 83 16.16 2.90 6.52
CA GLN A 83 16.05 1.55 7.10
C GLN A 83 17.36 0.76 6.95
N ASN A 84 18.03 0.86 5.80
CA ASN A 84 19.30 0.14 5.54
C ASN A 84 20.53 0.72 6.25
N LYS A 85 20.38 1.75 7.08
CA LYS A 85 21.48 2.38 7.83
C LYS A 85 21.62 1.89 9.28
N PHE A 86 20.75 0.98 9.69
CA PHE A 86 20.74 0.33 10.99
C PHE A 86 20.81 -1.18 10.78
#